data_AF-A0A2G7GP33-F1
#
_entry.id   AF-A0A2G7GP33-F1
#
_cell.length_a   1.000
_cell.length_b   1.000
_cell.length_c   1.000
_cell.angle_alpha   90.00
_cell.angle_beta   90.00
_cell.angle_gamma   90.00
#
_symmetry.space_group_name_H-M   'P 1'
#
loop_
_entity.id
_entity.type
_entity.pdbx_description
1 polymer ?
#
loop_
_entity_poly.entity_id
_entity_poly.type
_entity_poly.pdbx_seq_one_letter_code
_entity_poly.pdbx_strand_id
1 'polypeptide(L)'
;MPIGSNARYVPANIQKAEWVSADVEYLYKLKADNPVRSVYIPGAWGPGRCTGTSPQGTLQLPDDLIVPDATRYSTPNNAAAFLLPDGKTLVQLNPLTRCTAGGNVYGWRTEDVSIYGDGLRGGRGGSGLSSIGGSIRLGELTGTKPIRHALKINLWANKYLHYSSSNPGYRWPADRADSYAAQHYKGTNPKLVMGTLLAIPPNVTRASLGLQTPAGRKLFHALQNYGGYVVDDSAGDAHYLSMEKGVLEEFRATFGYEFYGTSGTFYNDLTKLFKALYIIDNNGPNSVGGGGTPRVSMAPPIGN
;
A
#
# COMPACT_ATOMS: atom_id res chain seq x y z
N MET A 1 -4.36 0.03 -13.45
CA MET A 1 -4.03 0.44 -14.83
C MET A 1 -2.56 0.17 -15.10
N PRO A 2 -2.17 -0.39 -16.26
CA PRO A 2 -0.78 -0.43 -16.71
C PRO A 2 -0.22 0.96 -17.01
N ILE A 3 1.11 1.07 -17.02
CA ILE A 3 1.82 2.24 -17.53
C ILE A 3 1.55 2.36 -19.04
N GLY A 4 1.29 3.58 -19.51
CA GLY A 4 0.96 3.86 -20.89
C GLY A 4 2.15 4.29 -21.74
N SER A 5 2.02 4.21 -23.06
CA SER A 5 3.06 4.56 -24.04
C SER A 5 3.48 6.04 -23.98
N ASN A 6 2.62 6.92 -23.47
CA ASN A 6 2.87 8.36 -23.39
C ASN A 6 3.38 8.78 -22.00
N ALA A 7 3.74 7.83 -21.14
CA ALA A 7 4.26 8.11 -19.81
C ALA A 7 5.54 8.96 -19.86
N ARG A 8 5.53 10.07 -19.09
CA ARG A 8 6.66 11.00 -18.96
C ARG A 8 7.42 10.68 -17.69
N TYR A 9 8.58 10.07 -17.85
CA TYR A 9 9.45 9.69 -16.74
C TYR A 9 10.32 10.87 -16.33
N VAL A 10 10.28 11.24 -15.05
CA VAL A 10 11.21 12.20 -14.45
C VAL A 10 11.92 11.56 -13.26
N PRO A 11 13.18 11.92 -12.97
CA PRO A 11 13.93 11.25 -11.90
C PRO A 11 13.24 11.37 -10.54
N ALA A 12 13.04 10.22 -9.88
CA ALA A 12 12.62 10.19 -8.47
C ALA A 12 13.81 10.39 -7.52
N ASN A 13 15.01 9.98 -7.95
CA ASN A 13 16.25 10.01 -7.18
C ASN A 13 16.16 9.27 -5.82
N ILE A 14 15.37 8.20 -5.78
CA ILE A 14 15.29 7.33 -4.61
C ILE A 14 16.64 6.64 -4.44
N GLN A 15 17.15 6.68 -3.21
CA GLN A 15 18.45 6.11 -2.86
C GLN A 15 18.26 4.76 -2.15
N LYS A 16 19.39 4.12 -1.82
CA LYS A 16 19.38 3.01 -0.87
C LYS A 16 18.76 3.50 0.46
N ALA A 17 17.91 2.66 1.04
CA ALA A 17 17.42 2.83 2.39
C ALA A 17 18.12 1.82 3.32
N GLU A 18 18.23 2.14 4.60
CA GLU A 18 18.79 1.24 5.62
C GLU A 18 18.07 -0.11 5.67
N TRP A 19 16.74 -0.11 5.57
CA TRP A 19 15.89 -1.29 5.72
C TRP A 19 14.88 -1.44 4.57
N VAL A 20 14.47 -2.67 4.26
CA VAL A 20 13.28 -2.94 3.43
C VAL A 20 12.28 -3.73 4.25
N SER A 21 10.99 -3.40 4.16
CA SER A 21 9.95 -4.09 4.93
C SER A 21 8.65 -4.22 4.17
N ALA A 22 7.67 -4.83 4.85
CA ALA A 22 6.29 -4.85 4.44
C ALA A 22 5.44 -3.94 5.33
N ASP A 23 4.42 -3.34 4.73
CA ASP A 23 3.29 -2.75 5.45
C ASP A 23 2.10 -3.71 5.35
N VAL A 24 1.77 -4.39 6.45
CA VAL A 24 0.80 -5.49 6.47
C VAL A 24 -0.62 -4.96 6.55
N GLU A 25 -1.48 -5.46 5.67
CA GLU A 25 -2.87 -5.05 5.51
C GLU A 25 -3.84 -6.22 5.73
N TYR A 26 -5.03 -5.88 6.20
CA TYR A 26 -6.03 -6.83 6.67
C TYR A 26 -7.22 -6.87 5.72
N LEU A 27 -7.28 -7.92 4.91
CA LEU A 27 -8.21 -8.00 3.78
C LEU A 27 -9.09 -9.24 3.99
N TYR A 28 -10.39 -9.02 4.20
CA TYR A 28 -11.31 -10.11 4.56
C TYR A 28 -12.57 -10.08 3.69
N LYS A 29 -13.04 -11.27 3.29
CA LYS A 29 -14.40 -11.47 2.80
C LYS A 29 -15.28 -11.90 3.98
N LEU A 30 -16.27 -11.09 4.31
CA LEU A 30 -17.17 -11.33 5.43
C LEU A 30 -18.26 -12.33 5.05
N LYS A 31 -18.75 -13.06 6.05
CA LYS A 31 -19.85 -14.01 5.90
C LYS A 31 -21.08 -13.51 6.64
N ALA A 32 -22.25 -13.81 6.08
CA ALA A 32 -23.55 -13.36 6.59
C ALA A 32 -23.89 -13.91 8.00
N ASP A 33 -23.28 -15.05 8.37
CA ASP A 33 -23.48 -15.77 9.62
C ASP A 33 -22.49 -15.37 10.72
N ASN A 34 -21.52 -14.51 10.42
CA ASN A 34 -20.62 -13.98 11.44
C ASN A 34 -21.39 -13.03 12.39
N PRO A 35 -21.03 -13.01 13.69
CA PRO A 35 -21.61 -12.05 14.63
C PRO A 35 -21.43 -10.59 14.20
N VAL A 36 -22.45 -9.77 14.42
CA VAL A 36 -22.38 -8.32 14.24
C VAL A 36 -21.56 -7.72 15.38
N ARG A 37 -20.54 -6.94 15.03
CA ARG A 37 -19.64 -6.25 15.94
C ARG A 37 -19.67 -4.76 15.68
N SER A 38 -19.75 -3.97 16.74
CA SER A 38 -19.68 -2.52 16.64
C SER A 38 -18.28 -2.06 16.25
N VAL A 39 -18.22 -1.06 15.38
CA VAL A 39 -17.01 -0.36 14.97
C VAL A 39 -16.96 0.97 15.71
N TYR A 40 -15.82 1.31 16.29
CA TYR A 40 -15.57 2.54 17.03
C TYR A 40 -14.38 3.31 16.44
N ILE A 41 -14.41 4.64 16.58
CA ILE A 41 -13.22 5.48 16.43
C ILE A 41 -12.16 4.97 17.40
N PRO A 42 -10.90 4.80 16.99
CA PRO A 42 -9.86 4.37 17.91
C PRO A 42 -9.57 5.46 18.95
N GLY A 43 -9.24 5.07 20.18
CA GLY A 43 -8.92 6.00 21.27
C GLY A 43 -7.66 6.84 21.02
N ALA A 44 -6.75 6.34 20.18
CA ALA A 44 -5.51 7.01 19.77
C ALA A 44 -5.03 6.47 18.41
N TRP A 45 -4.07 7.18 17.77
CA TRP A 45 -3.29 6.61 16.66
C TRP A 45 -2.28 5.56 17.13
N GLY A 46 -1.60 5.86 18.25
CA GLY A 46 -0.64 4.97 18.92
C GLY A 46 -1.32 4.01 19.91
N PRO A 47 -0.65 3.62 21.00
CA PRO A 47 -1.23 2.74 22.02
C PRO A 47 -2.56 3.26 22.60
N GLY A 48 -3.48 2.35 22.90
CA GLY A 48 -4.81 2.69 23.38
C GLY A 48 -5.85 2.79 22.27
N ARG A 49 -5.67 2.11 21.13
CA ARG A 49 -6.67 2.14 20.04
C ARG A 49 -8.01 1.57 20.50
N CYS A 50 -7.99 0.56 21.36
CA CYS A 50 -9.19 -0.13 21.87
C CYS A 50 -9.96 0.61 22.98
N THR A 51 -9.55 1.82 23.38
CA THR A 51 -10.25 2.59 24.42
C THR A 51 -11.30 3.54 23.87
N GLY A 52 -11.42 3.63 22.54
CA GLY A 52 -12.36 4.54 21.89
C GLY A 52 -13.82 4.21 22.17
N THR A 53 -14.65 5.23 22.28
CA THR A 53 -16.06 5.11 22.69
C THR A 53 -17.06 5.66 21.68
N SER A 54 -16.58 6.32 20.62
CA SER A 54 -17.43 6.93 19.59
C SER A 54 -17.74 5.91 18.47
N PRO A 55 -19.00 5.48 18.28
CA PRO A 55 -19.34 4.47 17.27
C PRO A 55 -19.29 5.00 15.83
N GLN A 56 -18.99 4.13 14.87
CA GLN A 56 -18.95 4.39 13.41
C GLN A 56 -19.65 3.29 12.58
N GLY A 57 -20.60 2.58 13.20
CA GLY A 57 -21.40 1.53 12.56
C GLY A 57 -20.99 0.12 13.01
N THR A 58 -21.21 -0.86 12.14
CA THR A 58 -21.06 -2.28 12.47
C THR A 58 -20.44 -3.09 11.32
N LEU A 59 -19.86 -4.25 11.65
CA LEU A 59 -19.32 -5.24 10.70
C LEU A 59 -19.64 -6.66 11.18
N GLN A 60 -19.81 -7.60 10.26
CA GLN A 60 -20.03 -9.03 10.56
C GLN A 60 -18.69 -9.77 10.56
N LEU A 61 -18.11 -9.97 11.73
CA LEU A 61 -16.74 -10.46 11.89
C LEU A 61 -16.69 -11.72 12.75
N PRO A 62 -15.83 -12.69 12.41
CA PRO A 62 -15.68 -13.88 13.23
C PRO A 62 -15.01 -13.51 14.56
N ASP A 63 -15.36 -14.20 15.64
CA ASP A 63 -14.95 -13.81 16.99
C ASP A 63 -13.48 -14.00 17.30
N ASP A 64 -12.83 -14.89 16.55
CA ASP A 64 -11.41 -15.20 16.62
C ASP A 64 -10.51 -14.18 15.89
N LEU A 65 -11.09 -13.24 15.13
CA LEU A 65 -10.31 -12.16 14.54
C LEU A 65 -9.80 -11.22 15.64
N ILE A 66 -8.53 -11.38 15.97
CA ILE A 66 -7.77 -10.49 16.85
C ILE A 66 -6.77 -9.70 16.02
N VAL A 67 -6.72 -8.39 16.30
CA VAL A 67 -5.70 -7.48 15.78
C VAL A 67 -5.16 -6.70 16.98
N PRO A 68 -3.95 -7.02 17.47
CA PRO A 68 -3.41 -6.40 18.67
C PRO A 68 -3.37 -4.87 18.60
N ASP A 69 -3.44 -4.22 19.76
CA ASP A 69 -3.23 -2.79 19.87
C ASP A 69 -1.82 -2.40 19.42
N ALA A 70 -1.66 -1.13 19.05
CA ALA A 70 -0.33 -0.56 18.93
C ALA A 70 0.39 -0.57 20.29
N THR A 71 1.71 -0.65 20.23
CA THR A 71 2.59 -0.55 21.38
C THR A 71 3.47 0.69 21.25
N ARG A 72 4.17 1.07 22.31
CA ARG A 72 5.14 2.18 22.26
C ARG A 72 6.28 1.95 21.24
N TYR A 73 6.44 0.72 20.77
CA TYR A 73 7.49 0.31 19.83
C TYR A 73 6.96 -0.05 18.44
N SER A 74 5.63 -0.16 18.29
CA SER A 74 5.04 -0.61 17.05
C SER A 74 3.66 0.02 16.89
N THR A 75 3.57 0.94 15.93
CA THR A 75 2.33 1.64 15.56
C THR A 75 1.97 1.30 14.12
N PRO A 76 1.68 0.03 13.79
CA PRO A 76 1.45 -0.37 12.42
C PRO A 76 0.20 0.33 11.87
N ASN A 77 0.22 0.62 10.57
CA ASN A 77 -0.93 1.20 9.89
C ASN A 77 -2.13 0.27 9.96
N ASN A 78 -1.95 -1.05 9.78
CA ASN A 78 -3.06 -2.01 9.78
C ASN A 78 -4.22 -1.53 8.89
N ALA A 79 -3.93 -1.00 7.70
CA ALA A 79 -5.00 -0.63 6.77
C ALA A 79 -5.81 -1.88 6.44
N ALA A 80 -7.14 -1.75 6.44
CA ALA A 80 -8.04 -2.88 6.32
C ALA A 80 -9.15 -2.62 5.32
N ALA A 81 -9.60 -3.70 4.69
CA ALA A 81 -10.77 -3.70 3.83
C ALA A 81 -11.58 -4.99 4.04
N PHE A 82 -12.89 -4.82 4.12
CA PHE A 82 -13.85 -5.89 4.35
C PHE A 82 -14.85 -5.90 3.21
N LEU A 83 -14.85 -6.98 2.43
CA LEU A 83 -15.90 -7.23 1.44
C LEU A 83 -17.13 -7.78 2.17
N LEU A 84 -18.23 -7.06 2.14
CA LEU A 84 -19.47 -7.45 2.79
C LEU A 84 -20.09 -8.70 2.13
N PRO A 85 -21.02 -9.39 2.81
CA PRO A 85 -21.64 -10.61 2.28
C PRO A 85 -22.44 -10.42 0.98
N ASP A 86 -22.80 -9.19 0.62
CA ASP A 86 -23.39 -8.85 -0.69
C ASP A 86 -22.40 -9.04 -1.86
N GLY A 87 -21.14 -9.34 -1.55
CA GLY A 87 -20.06 -9.53 -2.50
C GLY A 87 -19.57 -8.25 -3.15
N LYS A 88 -20.22 -7.10 -2.93
CA LYS A 88 -19.97 -5.87 -3.71
C LYS A 88 -19.41 -4.75 -2.85
N THR A 89 -19.91 -4.59 -1.64
CA THR A 89 -19.61 -3.44 -0.79
C THR A 89 -18.32 -3.66 -0.04
N LEU A 90 -17.40 -2.71 -0.14
CA LEU A 90 -16.15 -2.64 0.61
C LEU A 90 -16.28 -1.60 1.72
N VAL A 91 -16.09 -2.06 2.96
CA VAL A 91 -15.85 -1.20 4.12
C VAL A 91 -14.35 -1.14 4.36
N GLN A 92 -13.80 0.06 4.52
CA GLN A 92 -12.37 0.26 4.74
C GLN A 92 -12.12 0.97 6.07
N LEU A 93 -11.11 0.50 6.82
CA LEU A 93 -10.71 1.03 8.12
C LEU A 93 -9.20 1.30 8.14
N ASN A 94 -8.77 2.27 8.94
CA ASN A 94 -7.37 2.46 9.31
C ASN A 94 -7.29 3.24 10.64
N PRO A 95 -6.38 2.89 11.56
CA PRO A 95 -5.82 1.56 11.70
C PRO A 95 -6.88 0.57 12.16
N LEU A 96 -6.83 -0.67 11.68
CA LEU A 96 -7.63 -1.75 12.26
C LEU A 96 -7.01 -2.19 13.60
N THR A 97 -7.85 -2.34 14.62
CA THR A 97 -7.50 -2.96 15.89
C THR A 97 -8.71 -3.68 16.49
N ARG A 98 -8.47 -4.82 17.13
CA ARG A 98 -9.47 -5.60 17.89
C ARG A 98 -8.74 -6.40 18.97
N CYS A 99 -8.77 -5.87 20.20
CA CYS A 99 -7.94 -6.38 21.30
C CYS A 99 -8.48 -7.65 21.97
N THR A 100 -9.78 -7.93 21.86
CA THR A 100 -10.43 -9.04 22.56
C THR A 100 -11.32 -9.84 21.63
N ALA A 101 -11.37 -11.15 21.85
CA ALA A 101 -12.22 -12.06 21.07
C ALA A 101 -13.69 -11.71 21.30
N GLY A 102 -14.47 -11.68 20.23
CA GLY A 102 -15.87 -11.23 20.29
C GLY A 102 -16.06 -9.74 20.61
N GLY A 103 -14.98 -8.99 20.87
CA GLY A 103 -15.03 -7.58 21.22
C GLY A 103 -15.33 -6.67 20.04
N ASN A 104 -15.39 -5.38 20.35
CA ASN A 104 -15.56 -4.31 19.38
C ASN A 104 -14.35 -4.17 18.43
N VAL A 105 -14.60 -3.55 17.30
CA VAL A 105 -13.60 -3.22 16.28
C VAL A 105 -13.27 -1.74 16.37
N TYR A 106 -12.02 -1.39 16.16
CA TYR A 106 -11.55 -0.01 16.23
C TYR A 106 -10.84 0.36 14.93
N GLY A 107 -11.12 1.56 14.44
CA GLY A 107 -10.50 2.16 13.26
C GLY A 107 -11.36 3.26 12.66
N TRP A 108 -10.72 4.24 12.02
CA TRP A 108 -11.47 5.27 11.29
C TRP A 108 -12.08 4.65 10.04
N ARG A 109 -13.41 4.55 10.04
CA ARG A 109 -14.17 4.06 8.89
C ARG A 109 -14.29 5.15 7.83
N THR A 110 -14.02 4.77 6.59
CA THR A 110 -14.29 5.62 5.42
C THR A 110 -15.65 5.31 4.82
N GLU A 111 -16.07 6.12 3.86
CA GLU A 111 -17.25 5.82 3.05
C GLU A 111 -17.15 4.41 2.44
N ASP A 112 -18.29 3.74 2.40
CA ASP A 112 -18.43 2.43 1.78
C ASP A 112 -18.35 2.61 0.26
N VAL A 113 -17.57 1.76 -0.40
CA VAL A 113 -17.37 1.81 -1.85
C VAL A 113 -17.69 0.48 -2.50
N SER A 114 -18.00 0.48 -3.78
CA SER A 114 -18.12 -0.76 -4.55
C SER A 114 -16.73 -1.30 -4.89
N ILE A 115 -16.52 -2.60 -4.77
CA ILE A 115 -15.32 -3.28 -5.30
C ILE A 115 -15.18 -3.11 -6.82
N TYR A 116 -16.29 -2.82 -7.51
CA TYR A 116 -16.34 -2.50 -8.94
C TYR A 116 -16.22 -1.00 -9.24
N GLY A 117 -16.00 -0.17 -8.23
CA GLY A 117 -15.80 1.28 -8.38
C GLY A 117 -14.43 1.63 -8.96
N ASP A 118 -14.06 2.91 -8.86
CA ASP A 118 -12.76 3.40 -9.33
C ASP A 118 -11.56 2.80 -8.55
N GLY A 119 -11.81 2.31 -7.33
CA GLY A 119 -10.81 1.73 -6.45
C GLY A 119 -9.78 2.72 -5.93
N LEU A 120 -10.03 4.03 -6.01
CA LEU A 120 -9.05 5.06 -5.67
C LEU A 120 -9.03 5.36 -4.17
N ARG A 121 -10.20 5.58 -3.57
CA ARG A 121 -10.35 6.08 -2.20
C ARG A 121 -10.43 4.97 -1.16
N GLY A 122 -9.94 5.26 0.04
CA GLY A 122 -10.09 4.35 1.18
C GLY A 122 -9.37 4.80 2.43
N GLY A 123 -9.05 3.79 3.26
CA GLY A 123 -8.62 3.99 4.63
C GLY A 123 -7.18 4.49 4.80
N ARG A 124 -6.32 4.49 3.76
CA ARG A 124 -4.90 4.90 3.95
C ARG A 124 -4.80 6.31 4.51
N GLY A 125 -4.43 6.45 5.78
CA GLY A 125 -4.43 7.73 6.50
C GLY A 125 -3.60 8.81 5.80
N GLY A 126 -2.36 8.47 5.44
CA GLY A 126 -1.41 9.41 4.84
C GLY A 126 -1.77 9.92 3.44
N SER A 127 -2.52 9.16 2.62
CA SER A 127 -2.79 9.51 1.21
C SER A 127 -4.27 9.55 0.82
N GLY A 128 -5.14 8.96 1.64
CA GLY A 128 -6.55 8.72 1.33
C GLY A 128 -6.83 7.65 0.29
N LEU A 129 -5.80 6.88 -0.06
CA LEU A 129 -5.92 5.82 -1.05
C LEU A 129 -6.55 4.54 -0.49
N SER A 130 -6.95 3.65 -1.38
CA SER A 130 -7.56 2.37 -1.05
C SER A 130 -6.70 1.52 -0.09
N SER A 131 -7.35 0.96 0.94
CA SER A 131 -6.76 -0.04 1.83
C SER A 131 -6.49 -1.37 1.12
N ILE A 132 -7.12 -1.64 -0.02
CA ILE A 132 -7.06 -2.92 -0.73
C ILE A 132 -6.40 -2.82 -2.12
N GLY A 133 -6.56 -1.67 -2.79
CA GLY A 133 -5.94 -1.40 -4.08
C GLY A 133 -4.41 -1.39 -3.96
N GLY A 134 -3.75 -2.22 -4.76
CA GLY A 134 -2.29 -2.28 -4.86
C GLY A 134 -1.55 -3.05 -3.76
N SER A 135 -2.27 -3.69 -2.84
CA SER A 135 -1.72 -4.66 -1.89
C SER A 135 -1.29 -5.91 -2.62
N ILE A 136 -0.06 -6.38 -2.38
CA ILE A 136 0.41 -7.70 -2.84
C ILE A 136 -0.39 -8.80 -2.12
N ARG A 137 -0.82 -9.83 -2.84
CA ARG A 137 -1.70 -10.90 -2.36
C ARG A 137 -0.98 -12.22 -2.14
N LEU A 138 -1.63 -13.10 -1.39
CA LEU A 138 -1.21 -14.49 -1.25
C LEU A 138 -1.00 -15.13 -2.63
N GLY A 139 0.10 -15.86 -2.79
CA GLY A 139 0.53 -16.51 -4.01
C GLY A 139 1.19 -15.59 -5.04
N GLU A 140 1.11 -14.26 -4.90
CA GLU A 140 1.63 -13.35 -5.94
C GLU A 140 3.15 -13.29 -5.99
N LEU A 141 3.83 -13.35 -4.84
CA LEU A 141 5.29 -13.40 -4.79
C LEU A 141 5.84 -14.81 -5.04
N THR A 142 5.12 -15.84 -4.64
CA THR A 142 5.63 -17.23 -4.57
C THR A 142 5.15 -18.10 -5.74
N GLY A 143 3.95 -17.86 -6.28
CA GLY A 143 3.33 -18.66 -7.33
C GLY A 143 3.94 -18.49 -8.72
N THR A 144 3.31 -19.03 -9.76
CA THR A 144 3.83 -18.95 -11.14
C THR A 144 3.29 -17.75 -11.93
N LYS A 145 2.17 -17.18 -11.50
CA LYS A 145 1.52 -16.04 -12.17
C LYS A 145 2.25 -14.73 -11.88
N PRO A 146 2.25 -13.77 -12.82
CA PRO A 146 2.79 -12.43 -12.58
C PRO A 146 1.82 -11.59 -11.72
N ILE A 147 2.36 -10.57 -11.05
CA ILE A 147 1.57 -9.51 -10.41
C ILE A 147 1.05 -8.58 -11.51
N ARG A 148 -0.27 -8.38 -11.56
CA ARG A 148 -0.94 -7.65 -12.67
C ARG A 148 -1.59 -6.33 -12.24
N HIS A 149 -1.08 -5.70 -11.19
CA HIS A 149 -1.60 -4.43 -10.68
C HIS A 149 -0.46 -3.53 -10.20
N ALA A 150 -0.78 -2.24 -10.04
CA ALA A 150 0.15 -1.27 -9.45
C ALA A 150 0.35 -1.61 -7.96
N LEU A 151 1.54 -1.39 -7.42
CA LEU A 151 1.85 -1.67 -6.03
C LEU A 151 1.59 -0.45 -5.12
N LYS A 152 1.53 -0.68 -3.82
CA LYS A 152 1.63 0.39 -2.82
C LYS A 152 3.04 0.46 -2.26
N ILE A 153 3.58 1.67 -2.18
CA ILE A 153 4.93 1.97 -1.73
C ILE A 153 4.84 2.96 -0.57
N ASN A 154 5.60 2.72 0.50
CA ASN A 154 5.84 3.75 1.52
C ASN A 154 7.30 4.18 1.43
N LEU A 155 7.52 5.49 1.54
CA LEU A 155 8.85 6.10 1.52
C LEU A 155 9.02 6.96 2.76
N TRP A 156 10.27 7.16 3.16
CA TRP A 156 10.55 8.03 4.28
C TRP A 156 10.21 9.48 3.95
N ALA A 157 9.13 9.99 4.55
CA ALA A 157 8.59 11.28 4.19
C ALA A 157 9.55 12.43 4.48
N ASN A 158 10.33 12.31 5.56
CA ASN A 158 11.36 13.28 5.88
C ASN A 158 12.40 13.44 4.77
N LYS A 159 12.81 12.35 4.14
CA LYS A 159 13.85 12.39 3.10
C LYS A 159 13.30 12.67 1.70
N TYR A 160 12.12 12.13 1.39
CA TYR A 160 11.67 12.04 0.00
C TYR A 160 10.41 12.84 -0.32
N LEU A 161 9.46 12.94 0.60
CA LEU A 161 8.18 13.58 0.31
C LEU A 161 8.29 15.08 0.49
N HIS A 162 7.80 15.81 -0.51
CA HIS A 162 7.83 17.26 -0.51
C HIS A 162 6.58 17.86 0.11
N TYR A 163 6.74 19.00 0.76
CA TYR A 163 5.63 19.87 1.15
C TYR A 163 6.03 21.34 0.99
N SER A 164 5.09 22.16 0.56
CA SER A 164 5.14 23.62 0.65
C SER A 164 3.73 24.20 0.79
N SER A 165 3.60 25.49 1.07
CA SER A 165 2.28 26.14 1.13
C SER A 165 1.52 26.08 -0.21
N SER A 166 2.23 26.00 -1.34
CA SER A 166 1.64 25.86 -2.68
C SER A 166 1.57 24.41 -3.16
N ASN A 167 2.14 23.46 -2.42
CA ASN A 167 2.10 22.02 -2.70
C ASN A 167 1.87 21.25 -1.39
N PRO A 168 0.61 20.91 -1.06
CA PRO A 168 0.23 20.38 0.26
C PRO A 168 0.71 18.94 0.52
N GLY A 169 1.64 18.42 -0.27
CA GLY A 169 2.27 17.11 -0.04
C GLY A 169 1.51 15.92 -0.63
N TYR A 170 0.61 16.17 -1.57
CA TYR A 170 -0.09 15.12 -2.31
C TYR A 170 -0.45 15.54 -3.74
N ARG A 171 -0.69 14.54 -4.59
CA ARG A 171 -1.22 14.69 -5.95
C ARG A 171 -2.12 13.51 -6.29
N TRP A 172 -2.96 13.66 -7.31
CA TRP A 172 -3.84 12.59 -7.77
C TRP A 172 -3.05 11.27 -8.00
N PRO A 173 -3.55 10.12 -7.50
CA PRO A 173 -4.89 9.90 -6.95
C PRO A 173 -5.06 10.22 -5.46
N ALA A 174 -4.01 10.58 -4.72
CA ALA A 174 -4.17 10.97 -3.31
C ALA A 174 -5.02 12.25 -3.18
N ASP A 175 -5.81 12.38 -2.11
CA ASP A 175 -6.59 13.59 -1.77
C ASP A 175 -6.02 14.34 -0.57
N ARG A 176 -5.05 13.75 0.11
CA ARG A 176 -4.44 14.31 1.30
C ARG A 176 -3.00 13.83 1.46
N ALA A 177 -2.32 14.51 2.36
CA ALA A 177 -1.07 14.09 2.96
C ALA A 177 -1.32 13.81 4.46
N ASP A 178 -0.33 13.23 5.14
CA ASP A 178 -0.34 13.19 6.60
C ASP A 178 -0.57 14.58 7.21
N SER A 179 -1.31 14.63 8.32
CA SER A 179 -1.64 15.89 9.01
C SER A 179 -0.41 16.67 9.47
N TYR A 180 0.72 15.99 9.60
CA TYR A 180 2.02 16.54 10.01
C TYR A 180 2.95 16.84 8.83
N ALA A 181 2.46 16.78 7.58
CA ALA A 181 3.26 16.96 6.38
C ALA A 181 4.05 18.28 6.39
N ALA A 182 3.44 19.40 6.79
CA ALA A 182 4.12 20.69 6.87
C ALA A 182 5.38 20.67 7.75
N GLN A 183 5.34 19.90 8.84
CA GLN A 183 6.40 19.82 9.82
C GLN A 183 7.44 18.75 9.46
N HIS A 184 7.07 17.66 8.77
CA HIS A 184 7.97 16.52 8.58
C HIS A 184 8.38 16.22 7.14
N TYR A 185 7.63 16.63 6.13
CA TYR A 185 7.97 16.33 4.73
C TYR A 185 9.07 17.30 4.28
N LYS A 186 10.33 16.82 4.20
CA LYS A 186 11.51 17.66 3.88
C LYS A 186 12.16 17.28 2.53
N GLY A 187 11.50 16.46 1.73
CA GLY A 187 11.93 16.15 0.37
C GLY A 187 12.02 17.40 -0.50
N THR A 188 13.05 17.46 -1.35
CA THR A 188 13.31 18.62 -2.22
C THR A 188 12.68 18.51 -3.60
N ASN A 189 12.19 17.33 -3.99
CA ASN A 189 11.56 17.12 -5.29
C ASN A 189 10.04 17.41 -5.19
N PRO A 190 9.53 18.52 -5.74
CA PRO A 190 8.12 18.89 -5.61
C PRO A 190 7.16 17.92 -6.31
N LYS A 191 7.66 17.01 -7.15
CA LYS A 191 6.86 16.01 -7.84
C LYS A 191 6.73 14.70 -7.07
N LEU A 192 7.52 14.50 -6.02
CA LEU A 192 7.50 13.31 -5.16
C LEU A 192 6.73 13.62 -3.88
N VAL A 193 5.47 13.25 -3.89
CA VAL A 193 4.47 13.52 -2.85
C VAL A 193 3.55 12.30 -2.68
N MET A 194 2.62 12.30 -1.74
CA MET A 194 1.59 11.25 -1.65
C MET A 194 0.82 11.13 -2.97
N GLY A 195 0.50 9.90 -3.38
CA GLY A 195 -0.17 9.60 -4.64
C GLY A 195 0.75 9.65 -5.88
N THR A 196 2.04 9.88 -5.72
CA THR A 196 2.97 9.83 -6.87
C THR A 196 3.06 8.41 -7.42
N LEU A 197 2.78 8.25 -8.72
CA LEU A 197 3.02 7.00 -9.44
C LEU A 197 4.52 6.90 -9.80
N LEU A 198 5.14 5.84 -9.32
CA LEU A 198 6.52 5.48 -9.61
C LEU A 198 6.56 4.27 -10.54
N ALA A 199 7.42 4.26 -11.55
CA ALA A 199 7.61 3.11 -12.42
C ALA A 199 9.04 2.99 -12.90
N ILE A 200 9.43 1.76 -13.23
CA ILE A 200 10.72 1.48 -13.88
C ILE A 200 10.58 1.80 -15.38
N PRO A 201 11.48 2.62 -15.97
CA PRO A 201 11.46 2.90 -17.40
C PRO A 201 11.55 1.62 -18.28
N PRO A 202 10.94 1.62 -19.48
CA PRO A 202 10.85 0.43 -20.33
C PRO A 202 12.20 -0.06 -20.88
N ASN A 203 13.19 0.83 -20.96
CA ASN A 203 14.55 0.52 -21.42
C ASN A 203 15.42 -0.15 -20.34
N VAL A 204 15.02 -0.10 -19.06
CA VAL A 204 15.70 -0.83 -18.00
C VAL A 204 15.33 -2.31 -18.13
N THR A 205 16.31 -3.21 -17.96
CA THR A 205 16.07 -4.67 -18.06
C THR A 205 16.40 -5.35 -16.73
N ARG A 206 15.86 -6.57 -16.53
CA ARG A 206 16.24 -7.40 -15.38
C ARG A 206 17.75 -7.67 -15.33
N ALA A 207 18.36 -7.87 -16.50
CA ALA A 207 19.78 -8.11 -16.65
C ALA A 207 20.60 -6.86 -16.28
N SER A 208 20.20 -5.66 -16.73
CA SER A 208 20.91 -4.42 -16.39
C SER A 208 20.87 -4.08 -14.90
N LEU A 209 19.84 -4.53 -14.18
CA LEU A 209 19.78 -4.41 -12.72
C LEU A 209 20.49 -5.57 -11.99
N GLY A 210 20.82 -6.67 -12.67
CA GLY A 210 21.41 -7.85 -12.05
C GLY A 210 20.55 -8.44 -10.93
N LEU A 211 19.24 -8.57 -11.16
CA LEU A 211 18.30 -9.12 -10.18
C LEU A 211 18.48 -10.63 -10.04
N GLN A 212 18.56 -11.13 -8.81
CA GLN A 212 18.96 -12.51 -8.53
C GLN A 212 17.78 -13.37 -8.05
N THR A 213 16.88 -12.80 -7.25
CA THR A 213 15.79 -13.53 -6.59
C THR A 213 14.58 -13.71 -7.51
N PRO A 214 13.81 -14.80 -7.37
CA PRO A 214 12.52 -14.96 -8.04
C PRO A 214 11.54 -13.81 -7.72
N ALA A 215 11.43 -13.45 -6.44
CA ALA A 215 10.56 -12.37 -5.99
C ALA A 215 10.98 -11.00 -6.55
N GLY A 216 12.27 -10.64 -6.53
CA GLY A 216 12.77 -9.41 -7.12
C GLY A 216 12.47 -9.30 -8.62
N ARG A 217 12.56 -10.42 -9.35
CA ARG A 217 12.18 -10.47 -10.78
C ARG A 217 10.68 -10.30 -11.02
N LYS A 218 9.81 -10.76 -10.12
CA LYS A 218 8.37 -10.49 -10.21
C LYS A 218 8.03 -9.04 -9.91
N LEU A 219 8.62 -8.48 -8.86
CA LEU A 219 8.45 -7.08 -8.49
C LEU A 219 8.94 -6.15 -9.60
N PHE A 220 10.05 -6.48 -10.28
CA PHE A 220 10.49 -5.78 -11.48
C PHE A 220 9.39 -5.68 -12.53
N HIS A 221 8.76 -6.80 -12.87
CA HIS A 221 7.71 -6.83 -13.90
C HIS A 221 6.48 -6.02 -13.46
N ALA A 222 6.11 -6.10 -12.18
CA ALA A 222 5.01 -5.30 -11.62
C ALA A 222 5.32 -3.80 -11.73
N LEU A 223 6.49 -3.37 -11.24
CA LEU A 223 6.92 -1.97 -11.21
C LEU A 223 7.19 -1.39 -12.59
N GLN A 224 7.56 -2.20 -13.58
CA GLN A 224 7.74 -1.72 -14.95
C GLN A 224 6.41 -1.61 -15.71
N ASN A 225 5.50 -2.57 -15.50
CA ASN A 225 4.27 -2.66 -16.28
C ASN A 225 3.11 -1.89 -15.66
N TYR A 226 3.08 -1.77 -14.33
CA TYR A 226 1.99 -1.13 -13.59
C TYR A 226 2.46 -0.04 -12.64
N GLY A 227 3.73 -0.06 -12.22
CA GLY A 227 4.29 0.90 -11.28
C GLY A 227 3.85 0.66 -9.83
N GLY A 228 4.07 1.66 -8.97
CA GLY A 228 3.58 1.69 -7.60
C GLY A 228 3.31 3.11 -7.13
N TYR A 229 2.25 3.28 -6.35
CA TYR A 229 1.85 4.57 -5.78
C TYR A 229 2.46 4.76 -4.40
N VAL A 230 2.99 5.95 -4.14
CA VAL A 230 3.37 6.37 -2.79
C VAL A 230 2.10 6.58 -1.95
N VAL A 231 1.93 5.81 -0.87
CA VAL A 231 0.68 5.82 -0.09
C VAL A 231 0.84 6.23 1.37
N ASP A 232 2.05 6.17 1.91
CA ASP A 232 2.32 6.41 3.33
C ASP A 232 3.78 6.79 3.62
N ASP A 233 4.01 7.33 4.82
CA ASP A 233 5.34 7.51 5.40
C ASP A 233 5.83 6.18 6.00
N SER A 234 7.09 5.81 5.73
CA SER A 234 7.74 4.69 6.41
C SER A 234 8.21 5.03 7.83
N ALA A 235 8.18 6.31 8.23
CA ALA A 235 8.61 6.84 9.53
C ALA A 235 10.07 6.51 9.90
N GLY A 236 10.92 6.26 8.89
CA GLY A 236 12.35 5.94 9.01
C GLY A 236 12.94 5.60 7.64
N ASP A 237 14.26 5.51 7.53
CA ASP A 237 14.97 5.23 6.26
C ASP A 237 14.73 3.80 5.78
N ALA A 238 13.54 3.57 5.23
CA ALA A 238 13.10 2.28 4.78
C ALA A 238 12.21 2.37 3.54
N HIS A 239 12.23 1.29 2.75
CA HIS A 239 11.40 1.09 1.57
C HIS A 239 10.37 0.02 1.85
N TYR A 240 9.09 0.37 1.93
CA TYR A 240 8.03 -0.59 2.20
C TYR A 240 7.18 -0.89 0.97
N LEU A 241 6.73 -2.13 0.87
CA LEU A 241 5.66 -2.55 -0.02
C LEU A 241 4.48 -3.02 0.82
N SER A 242 3.26 -2.61 0.45
CA SER A 242 2.08 -3.06 1.19
C SER A 242 1.59 -4.43 0.71
N MET A 243 1.18 -5.28 1.64
CA MET A 243 0.74 -6.63 1.33
C MET A 243 -0.29 -7.17 2.31
N GLU A 244 -1.07 -8.13 1.85
CA GLU A 244 -2.03 -8.86 2.67
C GLU A 244 -1.33 -9.64 3.80
N LYS A 245 -1.96 -9.69 4.97
CA LYS A 245 -1.58 -10.58 6.07
C LYS A 245 -1.45 -12.03 5.56
N GLY A 246 -0.37 -12.73 5.93
CA GLY A 246 -0.07 -14.08 5.46
C GLY A 246 0.98 -14.12 4.34
N VAL A 247 1.17 -13.03 3.59
CA VAL A 247 2.15 -12.98 2.48
C VAL A 247 3.58 -13.14 3.00
N LEU A 248 3.90 -12.57 4.17
CA LEU A 248 5.23 -12.70 4.77
C LEU A 248 5.54 -14.14 5.18
N GLU A 249 4.57 -14.80 5.79
CA GLU A 249 4.64 -16.20 6.21
C GLU A 249 4.79 -17.12 5.00
N GLU A 250 3.99 -16.90 3.95
CA GLU A 250 4.07 -17.64 2.69
C GLU A 250 5.43 -17.43 2.00
N PHE A 251 5.92 -16.19 1.98
CA PHE A 251 7.22 -15.84 1.41
C PHE A 251 8.35 -16.58 2.12
N ARG A 252 8.38 -16.52 3.46
CA ARG A 252 9.39 -17.21 4.27
C ARG A 252 9.32 -18.72 4.07
N ALA A 253 8.12 -19.31 4.08
CA ALA A 253 7.93 -20.74 3.88
C ALA A 253 8.42 -21.20 2.49
N THR A 254 8.25 -20.37 1.46
CA THR A 254 8.64 -20.69 0.09
C THR A 254 10.14 -20.52 -0.15
N PHE A 255 10.74 -19.43 0.32
CA PHE A 255 12.10 -19.05 -0.05
C PHE A 255 13.15 -19.30 1.05
N GLY A 256 12.73 -19.58 2.29
CA GLY A 256 13.62 -19.84 3.41
C GLY A 256 14.32 -18.61 3.99
N TYR A 257 13.92 -17.40 3.61
CA TYR A 257 14.44 -16.13 4.13
C TYR A 257 13.34 -15.08 4.29
N GLU A 258 13.60 -14.05 5.10
CA GLU A 258 12.62 -13.00 5.40
C GLU A 258 12.44 -12.01 4.25
N PHE A 259 11.22 -11.46 4.10
CA PHE A 259 10.97 -10.36 3.17
C PHE A 259 11.66 -9.06 3.62
N TYR A 260 11.86 -8.91 4.93
CA TYR A 260 12.39 -7.70 5.54
C TYR A 260 13.84 -7.86 5.99
N GLY A 261 14.57 -6.76 6.09
CA GLY A 261 15.93 -6.72 6.62
C GLY A 261 16.78 -5.57 6.09
N THR A 262 18.06 -5.58 6.47
CA THR A 262 19.07 -4.57 6.08
C THR A 262 20.13 -5.11 5.11
N SER A 263 20.08 -6.40 4.79
CA SER A 263 21.09 -7.08 3.96
C SER A 263 20.55 -8.34 3.31
N GLY A 264 21.37 -8.98 2.46
CA GLY A 264 21.01 -10.20 1.74
C GLY A 264 20.56 -9.96 0.31
N THR A 265 20.43 -11.05 -0.44
CA THR A 265 20.18 -11.01 -1.89
C THR A 265 18.84 -10.34 -2.24
N PHE A 266 17.79 -10.63 -1.48
CA PHE A 266 16.48 -10.01 -1.71
C PHE A 266 16.46 -8.52 -1.37
N TYR A 267 17.08 -8.12 -0.27
CA TYR A 267 17.30 -6.72 0.08
C TYR A 267 18.06 -5.96 -1.04
N ASN A 268 19.11 -6.58 -1.58
CA ASN A 268 19.87 -6.01 -2.69
C ASN A 268 19.01 -5.81 -3.94
N ASP A 269 18.17 -6.79 -4.27
CA ASP A 269 17.21 -6.68 -5.39
C ASP A 269 16.20 -5.55 -5.15
N LEU A 270 15.57 -5.48 -3.98
CA LEU A 270 14.65 -4.38 -3.64
C LEU A 270 15.34 -3.02 -3.72
N THR A 271 16.56 -2.90 -3.21
CA THR A 271 17.35 -1.66 -3.32
C THR A 271 17.56 -1.25 -4.77
N LYS A 272 17.92 -2.20 -5.65
CA LYS A 272 18.08 -1.94 -7.10
C LYS A 272 16.77 -1.49 -7.75
N LEU A 273 15.66 -2.14 -7.39
CA LEU A 273 14.32 -1.80 -7.91
C LEU A 273 13.93 -0.38 -7.51
N PHE A 274 14.02 -0.02 -6.23
CA PHE A 274 13.66 1.31 -5.75
C PHE A 274 14.52 2.41 -6.36
N LYS A 275 15.83 2.18 -6.50
CA LYS A 275 16.73 3.12 -7.20
C LYS A 275 16.41 3.29 -8.69
N ALA A 276 15.75 2.31 -9.32
CA ALA A 276 15.37 2.35 -10.72
C ALA A 276 14.01 3.01 -10.96
N LEU A 277 13.31 3.44 -9.91
CA LEU A 277 12.00 4.08 -10.03
C LEU A 277 12.13 5.54 -10.48
N TYR A 278 11.26 5.89 -11.43
CA TYR A 278 11.05 7.24 -11.93
C TYR A 278 9.60 7.65 -11.67
N ILE A 279 9.37 8.94 -11.53
CA ILE A 279 8.03 9.50 -11.39
C ILE A 279 7.38 9.53 -12.78
N ILE A 280 6.13 9.06 -12.86
CA ILE A 280 5.28 9.27 -14.03
C ILE A 280 4.59 10.63 -13.88
N ASP A 281 5.22 11.67 -14.41
CA ASP A 281 4.85 13.05 -14.12
C ASP A 281 3.47 13.46 -14.67
N ASN A 282 3.06 12.83 -15.78
CA ASN A 282 1.77 13.03 -16.42
C ASN A 282 0.70 12.01 -15.98
N ASN A 283 0.88 11.35 -14.84
CA ASN A 283 -0.19 10.56 -14.23
C ASN A 283 -1.27 11.49 -13.66
N GLY A 284 -2.50 11.32 -14.12
CA GLY A 284 -3.65 12.14 -13.73
C GLY A 284 -4.97 11.44 -14.02
N PRO A 285 -6.12 12.01 -13.60
CA PRO A 285 -7.43 11.38 -13.77
C PRO A 285 -7.80 11.09 -15.23
N ASN A 286 -7.29 11.91 -16.16
CA ASN A 286 -7.53 11.76 -17.60
C ASN A 286 -6.36 11.08 -18.34
N SER A 287 -5.33 10.65 -17.61
CA SER A 287 -4.09 10.08 -18.16
C SER A 287 -3.47 9.08 -17.18
N VAL A 288 -4.30 8.18 -16.65
CA VAL A 288 -3.86 7.18 -15.67
C VAL A 288 -2.72 6.35 -16.25
N GLY A 289 -1.65 6.16 -15.47
CA GLY A 289 -0.44 5.48 -15.96
C GLY A 289 0.36 6.27 -16.99
N GLY A 290 0.05 7.55 -17.21
CA GLY A 290 0.70 8.41 -18.21
C GLY A 290 -0.01 8.46 -19.57
N GLY A 291 -1.14 7.76 -19.72
CA GLY A 291 -1.97 7.79 -20.94
C GLY A 291 -1.35 7.11 -22.16
N GLY A 292 -2.07 7.14 -23.29
CA GLY A 292 -1.69 6.42 -24.50
C GLY A 292 -2.06 4.93 -24.43
N THR A 293 -1.31 4.08 -25.14
CA THR A 293 -1.59 2.64 -25.19
C THR A 293 -0.98 1.94 -23.97
N PRO A 294 -1.75 1.15 -23.19
CA PRO A 294 -1.20 0.36 -22.09
C PRO A 294 -0.08 -0.58 -22.54
N ARG A 295 1.03 -0.62 -21.81
CA ARG A 295 2.20 -1.47 -22.13
C ARG A 295 1.91 -2.97 -22.05
N VAL A 296 0.92 -3.34 -21.25
CA VAL A 296 0.40 -4.70 -21.12
C VAL A 296 -1.12 -4.66 -21.04
N SER A 297 -1.77 -5.81 -21.18
CA SER A 297 -3.22 -5.90 -20.99
C SER A 297 -3.61 -5.48 -19.56
N MET A 298 -4.85 -4.99 -19.44
CA MET A 298 -5.49 -4.79 -18.14
C MET A 298 -5.46 -6.08 -17.31
N ALA A 299 -5.50 -5.92 -15.99
CA ALA A 299 -5.77 -7.03 -15.09
C ALA A 299 -7.11 -7.69 -15.48
N PRO A 300 -7.28 -9.00 -15.27
CA PRO A 300 -8.58 -9.63 -15.39
C PRO A 300 -9.62 -8.89 -14.52
N PRO A 301 -10.90 -8.88 -14.93
CA PRO A 301 -11.97 -8.38 -14.08
C PRO A 301 -11.97 -9.05 -12.71
N ILE A 302 -12.43 -8.33 -11.70
CA ILE A 302 -12.62 -8.88 -10.37
C ILE A 302 -13.73 -9.95 -10.46
N GLY A 303 -13.39 -11.17 -10.03
CA GLY A 303 -14.37 -12.24 -9.78
C GLY A 303 -14.51 -12.42 -8.28
N ASN A 304 -15.72 -12.22 -7.75
CA ASN A 304 -16.02 -12.25 -6.31
C ASN A 304 -17.05 -13.31 -5.94
#